data_AF-A0A941KGM8-F1
#
_entry.id   AF-A0A941KGM8-F1
#
_cell.length_a   1.000
_cell.length_b   1.000
_cell.length_c   1.000
_cell.angle_alpha   90.00
_cell.angle_beta   90.00
_cell.angle_gamma   90.00
#
_symmetry.space_group_name_H-M   'P 1'
#
loop_
_entity.id
_entity.type
_entity.pdbx_description
1 polymer ?
#
loop_
_entity_poly.entity_id
_entity_poly.type
_entity_poly.pdbx_seq_one_letter_code
_entity_poly.pdbx_strand_id
1 'polypeptide(L)'
;MGNDRRYKGLLLDEADFALPRDCDMEALAQAVEGYLVPEFSDEFDHPSLEIIGVVSEGLGQTTACSSDHVRPTWVKPDIEFRDIFLGKAAWLGIPEPLAITTLETGRTDGIEAHLEDRIRAHVEDRDYDGAQKLMEHLSGLRSSGIPGVKGPGGFDTRGDDEIVDFRVNNYGPGRRIFAEIVFNWGQ
;
A
#
# COMPACT_ATOMS: atom_id res chain seq x y z
N MET A 1 -23.02 4.10 17.49
CA MET A 1 -23.33 3.58 16.14
C MET A 1 -22.13 3.94 15.28
N GLY A 2 -21.37 2.95 14.82
CA GLY A 2 -20.08 3.17 14.15
C GLY A 2 -20.27 3.34 12.65
N ASN A 3 -19.60 4.33 12.06
CA ASN A 3 -19.51 4.47 10.61
C ASN A 3 -18.82 3.21 10.05
N ASP A 4 -19.42 2.52 9.09
CA ASP A 4 -18.78 1.39 8.40
C ASP A 4 -17.74 1.94 7.41
N ARG A 5 -16.53 2.11 7.92
CA ARG A 5 -15.37 2.68 7.23
C ARG A 5 -14.35 1.58 6.97
N ARG A 6 -13.91 1.44 5.72
CA ARG A 6 -12.90 0.47 5.28
C ARG A 6 -11.69 1.19 4.72
N TYR A 7 -10.52 0.95 5.30
CA TYR A 7 -9.30 1.66 4.91
C TYR A 7 -8.53 0.81 3.91
N LYS A 8 -8.06 1.46 2.84
CA LYS A 8 -7.26 0.80 1.81
C LYS A 8 -6.00 1.60 1.54
N GLY A 9 -4.90 0.89 1.42
CA GLY A 9 -3.65 1.43 0.89
C GLY A 9 -3.57 1.12 -0.59
N LEU A 10 -3.27 2.10 -1.41
CA LEU A 10 -3.03 1.91 -2.82
C LEU A 10 -1.59 2.26 -3.12
N LEU A 11 -0.85 1.28 -3.63
CA LEU A 11 0.46 1.52 -4.21
C LEU A 11 0.25 2.02 -5.63
N LEU A 12 0.80 3.19 -5.91
CA LEU A 12 0.76 3.91 -7.18
C LEU A 12 2.19 4.28 -7.59
N ASP A 13 2.37 4.84 -8.78
CA ASP A 13 3.67 5.33 -9.25
C ASP A 13 3.53 6.73 -9.82
N GLU A 14 4.50 7.60 -9.56
CA GLU A 14 4.55 8.95 -10.16
C GLU A 14 4.53 8.89 -11.69
N ALA A 15 5.03 7.81 -12.30
CA ALA A 15 4.99 7.61 -13.75
C ALA A 15 3.57 7.42 -14.31
N ASP A 16 2.61 7.01 -13.47
CA ASP A 16 1.21 6.86 -13.87
C ASP A 16 0.51 8.23 -14.00
N PHE A 17 1.12 9.27 -13.43
CA PHE A 17 0.65 10.65 -13.51
C PHE A 17 1.47 11.43 -14.55
N ALA A 18 0.80 12.05 -15.52
CA ALA A 18 1.45 12.87 -16.55
C ALA A 18 1.89 14.25 -16.01
N LEU A 19 2.58 14.28 -14.87
CA LEU A 19 3.01 15.49 -14.18
C LEU A 19 4.39 15.97 -14.65
N PRO A 20 4.67 17.29 -14.57
CA PRO A 20 6.02 17.83 -14.75
C PRO A 20 7.00 17.24 -13.73
N ARG A 21 8.30 17.19 -14.08
CA ARG A 21 9.35 16.64 -13.20
C ARG A 21 9.57 17.44 -11.92
N ASP A 22 9.20 18.70 -11.91
CA ASP A 22 9.34 19.65 -10.81
C ASP A 22 8.01 19.88 -10.07
N CYS A 23 7.03 18.97 -10.22
CA CYS A 23 5.81 19.05 -9.45
C CYS A 23 6.10 18.93 -7.95
N ASP A 24 5.36 19.70 -7.15
CA ASP A 24 5.38 19.58 -5.70
C ASP A 24 4.38 18.51 -5.22
N MET A 25 4.42 18.25 -3.90
CA MET A 25 3.55 17.26 -3.28
C MET A 25 2.07 17.63 -3.35
N GLU A 26 1.74 18.93 -3.41
CA GLU A 26 0.35 19.38 -3.55
C GLU A 26 -0.20 19.01 -4.92
N ALA A 27 0.53 19.30 -6.00
CA ALA A 27 0.16 18.92 -7.35
C ALA A 27 0.08 17.39 -7.51
N LEU A 28 1.00 16.65 -6.88
CA LEU A 28 0.96 15.19 -6.89
C LEU A 28 -0.28 14.64 -6.17
N ALA A 29 -0.60 15.15 -4.98
CA ALA A 29 -1.78 14.74 -4.23
C ALA A 29 -3.08 15.03 -5.01
N GLN A 30 -3.18 16.19 -5.66
CA GLN A 30 -4.31 16.53 -6.52
C GLN A 30 -4.42 15.59 -7.73
N ALA A 31 -3.30 15.17 -8.33
CA ALA A 31 -3.32 14.21 -9.43
C ALA A 31 -3.75 12.81 -8.98
N VAL A 32 -3.27 12.36 -7.81
CA VAL A 32 -3.73 11.12 -7.18
C VAL A 32 -5.24 11.19 -6.91
N GLU A 33 -5.73 12.30 -6.35
CA GLU A 33 -7.16 12.50 -6.12
C GLU A 33 -7.98 12.47 -7.41
N GLY A 34 -7.55 13.21 -8.42
CA GLY A 34 -8.18 13.24 -9.74
C GLY A 34 -8.17 11.89 -10.47
N TYR A 35 -7.31 10.96 -10.08
CA TYR A 35 -7.28 9.60 -10.60
C TYR A 35 -8.17 8.65 -9.79
N LEU A 36 -8.05 8.66 -8.46
CA LEU A 36 -8.74 7.71 -7.58
C LEU A 36 -10.24 8.01 -7.43
N VAL A 37 -10.63 9.29 -7.39
CA VAL A 37 -12.03 9.66 -7.22
C VAL A 37 -12.87 9.15 -8.40
N PRO A 38 -12.53 9.40 -9.67
CA PRO A 38 -13.29 8.84 -10.80
C PRO A 38 -13.24 7.32 -10.89
N GLU A 39 -12.16 6.69 -10.44
CA GLU A 39 -11.99 5.23 -10.50
C GLU A 39 -12.94 4.49 -9.54
N PHE A 40 -13.25 5.08 -8.38
CA PHE A 40 -14.07 4.43 -7.36
C PHE A 40 -15.39 5.11 -7.05
N SER A 41 -15.64 6.30 -7.60
CA SER A 41 -16.94 6.96 -7.47
C SER A 41 -17.86 6.47 -8.58
N ASP A 42 -18.84 5.66 -8.21
CA ASP A 42 -19.95 5.30 -9.10
C ASP A 42 -21.03 6.41 -9.10
N GLU A 43 -22.05 6.28 -9.96
CA GLU A 43 -23.23 7.17 -9.99
C GLU A 43 -24.01 7.25 -8.65
N PHE A 44 -23.69 6.37 -7.69
CA PHE A 44 -24.33 6.29 -6.39
C PHE A 44 -23.42 6.89 -5.31
N ASP A 45 -23.97 7.77 -4.46
CA ASP A 45 -23.25 8.48 -3.38
C ASP A 45 -22.56 7.56 -2.32
N HIS A 46 -22.72 6.23 -2.43
CA HIS A 46 -22.17 5.25 -1.51
C HIS A 46 -21.44 4.10 -2.21
N PRO A 47 -20.22 3.75 -1.78
CA PRO A 47 -19.48 4.36 -0.67
C PRO A 47 -18.91 5.73 -1.07
N SER A 48 -18.91 6.69 -0.14
CA SER A 48 -18.16 7.92 -0.37
C SER A 48 -16.68 7.64 -0.14
N LEU A 49 -15.84 7.97 -1.12
CA LEU A 49 -14.39 7.90 -1.01
C LEU A 49 -13.85 9.15 -0.31
N GLU A 50 -13.00 8.98 0.70
CA GLU A 50 -12.19 10.06 1.25
C GLU A 50 -10.69 9.68 1.14
N ILE A 51 -9.85 10.61 0.71
CA ILE A 51 -8.40 10.41 0.68
C ILE A 51 -7.82 10.86 2.01
N ILE A 52 -7.16 9.94 2.70
CA ILE A 52 -6.60 10.16 4.02
C ILE A 52 -5.20 10.74 3.94
N GLY A 53 -4.41 10.29 2.96
CA GLY A 53 -3.09 10.86 2.76
C GLY A 53 -2.36 10.22 1.61
N VAL A 54 -1.30 10.89 1.18
CA VAL A 54 -0.41 10.45 0.11
C VAL A 54 1.01 10.59 0.61
N VAL A 55 1.83 9.59 0.33
CA VAL A 55 3.28 9.59 0.60
C VAL A 55 3.99 9.33 -0.72
N SER A 56 4.92 10.21 -1.09
CA SER A 56 5.78 10.03 -2.26
C SER A 56 7.18 9.62 -1.81
N GLU A 57 7.69 8.54 -2.39
CA GLU A 57 9.09 8.16 -2.26
C GLU A 57 10.02 9.14 -2.98
N GLY A 58 9.66 9.60 -4.18
CA GLY A 58 10.53 10.44 -5.01
C GLY A 58 10.71 11.86 -4.46
N LEU A 59 9.64 12.42 -3.89
CA LEU A 59 9.67 13.73 -3.24
C LEU A 59 10.15 13.65 -1.79
N GLY A 60 10.06 12.47 -1.16
CA GLY A 60 10.33 12.31 0.27
C GLY A 60 9.36 13.14 1.13
N GLN A 61 8.11 13.27 0.68
CA GLN A 61 7.10 14.14 1.29
C GLN A 61 5.79 13.39 1.48
N THR A 62 5.01 13.88 2.45
CA THR A 62 3.74 13.30 2.86
C THR A 62 2.70 14.39 3.03
N THR A 63 1.50 14.14 2.51
CA THR A 63 0.28 14.86 2.84
C THR A 63 -0.62 13.90 3.62
N ALA A 64 -1.08 14.31 4.79
CA ALA A 64 -1.94 13.48 5.62
C ALA A 64 -3.04 14.32 6.26
N CYS A 65 -4.27 13.86 6.17
CA CYS A 65 -5.43 14.41 6.84
C CYS A 65 -5.32 14.12 8.35
N SER A 66 -5.19 15.18 9.15
CA SER A 66 -5.31 15.11 10.60
C SER A 66 -6.71 15.60 11.02
N SER A 67 -7.75 14.78 10.82
CA SER A 67 -9.09 15.10 11.33
C SER A 67 -9.53 14.05 12.35
N ASP A 68 -10.22 14.48 13.42
CA ASP A 68 -10.70 13.60 14.50
C ASP A 68 -11.71 12.54 14.01
N HIS A 69 -12.24 12.71 12.80
CA HIS A 69 -13.21 11.81 12.18
C HIS A 69 -12.56 10.68 11.37
N VAL A 70 -11.28 10.80 11.04
CA VAL A 70 -10.51 9.81 10.27
C VAL A 70 -9.43 9.20 11.15
N ARG A 71 -9.29 7.88 11.10
CA ARG A 71 -8.19 7.17 11.79
C ARG A 71 -7.21 6.63 10.77
N PRO A 72 -6.15 7.38 10.42
CA PRO A 72 -5.13 6.89 9.50
C PRO A 72 -4.48 5.61 10.04
N THR A 73 -4.45 4.59 9.18
CA THR A 73 -3.89 3.27 9.46
C THR A 73 -2.40 3.23 9.14
N TRP A 74 -2.00 3.83 8.01
CA TRP A 74 -0.63 3.79 7.51
C TRP A 74 -0.03 5.19 7.30
N VAL A 75 -0.75 6.11 6.66
CA VAL A 75 -0.26 7.46 6.32
C VAL A 75 -0.58 8.43 7.44
N LYS A 76 0.46 8.84 8.18
CA LYS A 76 0.37 9.80 9.28
C LYS A 76 1.23 11.02 8.96
N PRO A 77 1.02 12.17 9.63
CA PRO A 77 1.94 13.28 9.53
C PRO A 77 3.39 12.83 9.81
N ASP A 78 4.33 13.40 9.06
CA ASP A 78 5.78 13.16 9.19
C ASP A 78 6.26 11.72 8.93
N ILE A 79 5.41 10.83 8.41
CA ILE A 79 5.84 9.49 7.99
C ILE A 79 6.45 9.55 6.59
N GLU A 80 7.50 8.78 6.32
CA GLU A 80 8.06 8.61 4.97
C GLU A 80 7.64 7.28 4.36
N PHE A 81 7.80 7.13 3.03
CA PHE A 81 7.51 5.88 2.32
C PHE A 81 8.31 4.71 2.93
N ARG A 82 9.55 5.00 3.32
CA ARG A 82 10.44 4.07 4.00
C ARG A 82 9.82 3.49 5.26
N ASP A 83 9.18 4.30 6.09
CA ASP A 83 8.61 3.84 7.35
C ASP A 83 7.43 2.88 7.12
N ILE A 84 6.60 3.16 6.11
CA ILE A 84 5.51 2.26 5.71
C ILE A 84 6.07 0.93 5.23
N PHE A 85 7.08 0.97 4.36
CA PHE A 85 7.73 -0.24 3.83
C PHE A 85 8.33 -1.09 4.97
N LEU A 86 9.12 -0.47 5.86
CA LEU A 86 9.78 -1.16 6.96
C LEU A 86 8.77 -1.68 7.99
N GLY A 87 7.69 -0.93 8.26
CA GLY A 87 6.60 -1.39 9.12
C GLY A 87 5.92 -2.65 8.58
N LYS A 88 5.69 -2.73 7.26
CA LYS A 88 5.13 -3.93 6.62
C LYS A 88 6.11 -5.10 6.58
N ALA A 89 7.39 -4.82 6.33
CA ALA A 89 8.43 -5.84 6.40
C ALA A 89 8.51 -6.45 7.81
N ALA A 90 8.51 -5.61 8.85
CA ALA A 90 8.55 -6.04 10.25
C ALA A 90 7.32 -6.86 10.64
N TRP A 91 6.12 -6.45 10.22
CA TRP A 91 4.88 -7.22 10.44
C TRP A 91 4.94 -8.62 9.81
N LEU A 92 5.58 -8.74 8.64
CA LEU A 92 5.88 -10.01 7.98
C LEU A 92 7.13 -10.71 8.52
N GLY A 93 7.69 -10.28 9.65
CA GLY A 93 8.88 -10.90 10.25
C GLY A 93 10.10 -10.93 9.32
N ILE A 94 10.19 -9.97 8.39
CA ILE A 94 11.34 -9.82 7.48
C ILE A 94 12.43 -9.04 8.24
N PRO A 95 13.69 -9.52 8.24
CA PRO A 95 14.79 -8.81 8.86
C PRO A 95 14.98 -7.41 8.27
N GLU A 96 15.13 -6.40 9.13
CA GLU A 96 15.29 -5.02 8.70
C GLU A 96 16.45 -4.80 7.69
N PRO A 97 17.65 -5.40 7.84
CA PRO A 97 18.72 -5.23 6.86
C PRO A 97 18.34 -5.71 5.45
N LEU A 98 17.53 -6.77 5.39
CA LEU A 98 17.03 -7.32 4.13
C LEU A 98 15.98 -6.38 3.52
N ALA A 99 15.07 -5.86 4.34
CA ALA A 99 14.07 -4.89 3.94
C ALA A 99 14.70 -3.60 3.38
N ILE A 100 15.72 -3.06 4.05
CA ILE A 100 16.47 -1.87 3.58
C ILE A 100 17.11 -2.16 2.22
N THR A 101 17.76 -3.31 2.05
CA THR A 101 18.41 -3.67 0.78
C THR A 101 17.39 -3.73 -0.36
N THR A 102 16.22 -4.33 -0.12
CA THR A 102 15.14 -4.39 -1.13
C THR A 102 14.56 -3.00 -1.41
N LEU A 103 14.37 -2.16 -0.39
CA LEU A 103 13.86 -0.80 -0.57
C LEU A 103 14.76 0.01 -1.52
N GLU A 104 16.08 -0.07 -1.33
CA GLU A 104 17.09 0.67 -2.10
C GLU A 104 17.31 0.10 -3.50
N THR A 105 17.30 -1.23 -3.65
CA THR A 105 17.68 -1.88 -4.92
C THR A 105 16.50 -2.31 -5.78
N GLY A 106 15.29 -2.37 -5.20
CA GLY A 106 14.11 -2.96 -5.81
C GLY A 106 14.16 -4.49 -5.96
N ARG A 107 15.24 -5.17 -5.53
CA ARG A 107 15.39 -6.62 -5.67
C ARG A 107 14.74 -7.36 -4.52
N THR A 108 13.82 -8.26 -4.84
CA THR A 108 13.02 -9.01 -3.87
C THR A 108 13.57 -10.39 -3.53
N ASP A 109 14.52 -10.92 -4.29
CA ASP A 109 14.99 -12.32 -4.20
C ASP A 109 15.27 -12.77 -2.76
N GLY A 110 15.93 -11.91 -1.97
CA GLY A 110 16.26 -12.23 -0.59
C GLY A 110 15.03 -12.28 0.33
N ILE A 111 14.08 -11.36 0.17
CA ILE A 111 12.80 -11.40 0.93
C ILE A 111 11.97 -12.60 0.49
N GLU A 112 11.94 -12.92 -0.80
CA GLU A 112 11.22 -14.08 -1.31
C GLU A 112 11.75 -15.37 -0.69
N ALA A 113 13.07 -15.58 -0.71
CA ALA A 113 13.68 -16.75 -0.08
C ALA A 113 13.35 -16.84 1.43
N HIS A 114 13.39 -15.71 2.14
CA HIS A 114 13.01 -15.65 3.55
C HIS A 114 11.55 -16.06 3.78
N LEU A 115 10.62 -15.58 2.95
CA LEU A 115 9.21 -15.96 3.06
C LEU A 115 8.98 -17.43 2.68
N GLU A 116 9.66 -17.96 1.67
CA GLU A 116 9.59 -19.37 1.27
C GLU A 116 10.04 -20.32 2.39
N ASP A 117 11.14 -19.99 3.07
CA ASP A 117 11.63 -20.78 4.21
C ASP A 117 10.63 -20.74 5.39
N ARG A 118 10.00 -19.59 5.64
CA ARG A 118 8.95 -19.48 6.66
C ARG A 118 7.69 -20.27 6.29
N ILE A 119 7.27 -20.22 5.03
CA ILE A 119 6.15 -21.04 4.53
C ILE A 119 6.45 -22.53 4.76
N ARG A 120 7.67 -22.96 4.45
CA ARG A 120 8.11 -24.35 4.69
C ARG A 120 7.99 -24.72 6.17
N ALA A 121 8.47 -23.86 7.07
CA ALA A 121 8.37 -24.08 8.52
C ALA A 121 6.90 -24.24 8.98
N HIS A 122 5.99 -23.36 8.53
CA HIS A 122 4.56 -23.48 8.83
C HIS A 122 3.97 -24.81 8.33
N VAL A 123 4.36 -25.27 7.14
CA VAL A 123 3.92 -26.57 6.60
C VAL A 123 4.45 -27.74 7.43
N GLU A 124 5.71 -27.69 7.86
CA GLU A 124 6.32 -28.70 8.73
C GLU A 124 5.60 -28.78 10.09
N ASP A 125 5.19 -27.63 10.62
CA ASP A 125 4.41 -27.51 11.87
C ASP A 125 2.90 -27.82 11.69
N ARG A 126 2.46 -28.13 10.47
CA ARG A 126 1.04 -28.34 10.09
C ARG A 126 0.14 -27.11 10.31
N ASP A 127 0.73 -25.93 10.36
CA ASP A 127 0.02 -24.65 10.38
C ASP A 127 -0.26 -24.17 8.95
N TYR A 128 -1.28 -24.78 8.33
CA TYR A 128 -1.63 -24.47 6.94
C TYR A 128 -2.24 -23.07 6.77
N ASP A 129 -2.87 -22.52 7.80
CA ASP A 129 -3.41 -21.15 7.76
C ASP A 129 -2.29 -20.11 7.72
N GLY A 130 -1.27 -20.26 8.57
CA GLY A 130 -0.08 -19.43 8.54
C GLY A 130 0.68 -19.53 7.22
N ALA A 131 0.82 -20.75 6.68
CA ALA A 131 1.44 -20.97 5.37
C ALA A 131 0.67 -20.26 4.24
N GLN A 132 -0.67 -20.39 4.21
CA GLN A 132 -1.50 -19.77 3.18
C GLN A 132 -1.38 -18.24 3.21
N LYS A 133 -1.46 -17.62 4.40
CA LYS A 133 -1.32 -16.16 4.55
C LYS A 133 0.02 -15.66 4.01
N LEU A 134 1.12 -16.36 4.29
CA LEU A 134 2.43 -15.97 3.77
C LEU A 134 2.53 -16.19 2.25
N MET A 135 1.90 -17.22 1.69
CA MET A 135 1.85 -17.43 0.24
C MET A 135 1.15 -16.29 -0.50
N GLU A 136 0.06 -15.74 0.06
CA GLU A 136 -0.64 -14.58 -0.49
C GLU A 136 0.28 -13.34 -0.53
N HIS A 137 1.03 -13.09 0.54
CA HIS A 137 2.00 -12.00 0.59
C HIS A 137 3.20 -12.19 -0.32
N LEU A 138 3.68 -13.43 -0.49
CA LEU A 138 4.77 -13.75 -1.43
C LEU A 138 4.35 -13.47 -2.88
N SER A 139 3.12 -13.83 -3.25
CA SER A 139 2.57 -13.53 -4.58
C SER A 139 2.53 -12.02 -4.84
N GLY A 140 2.02 -11.25 -3.87
CA GLY A 140 1.95 -9.81 -3.98
C GLY A 140 3.32 -9.11 -3.96
N LEU A 141 4.29 -9.63 -3.22
CA LEU A 141 5.69 -9.16 -3.26
C LEU A 141 6.30 -9.35 -4.66
N ARG A 142 6.08 -10.49 -5.30
CA ARG A 142 6.61 -10.80 -6.64
C ARG A 142 6.05 -9.88 -7.71
N SER A 143 4.79 -9.50 -7.61
CA SER A 143 4.19 -8.54 -8.56
C SER A 143 4.62 -7.11 -8.26
N SER A 144 4.57 -6.71 -6.99
CA SER A 144 4.67 -5.30 -6.62
C SER A 144 6.10 -4.84 -6.27
N GLY A 145 6.96 -5.74 -5.83
CA GLY A 145 8.23 -5.39 -5.22
C GLY A 145 8.13 -4.88 -3.77
N ILE A 146 6.92 -4.86 -3.17
CA ILE A 146 6.67 -4.28 -1.84
C ILE A 146 6.09 -5.34 -0.88
N PRO A 147 6.69 -5.52 0.31
CA PRO A 147 6.16 -6.43 1.33
C PRO A 147 4.75 -6.03 1.79
N GLY A 148 3.87 -7.02 1.94
CA GLY A 148 2.52 -6.81 2.48
C GLY A 148 1.52 -6.19 1.51
N VAL A 149 1.95 -5.89 0.28
CA VAL A 149 1.06 -5.44 -0.81
C VAL A 149 0.49 -6.66 -1.52
N LYS A 150 -0.82 -6.66 -1.75
CA LYS A 150 -1.51 -7.68 -2.54
C LYS A 150 -1.61 -7.26 -4.00
N GLY A 151 -1.73 -8.24 -4.89
CA GLY A 151 -2.03 -7.94 -6.30
C GLY A 151 -3.46 -7.39 -6.50
N PRO A 152 -3.75 -6.81 -7.68
CA PRO A 152 -5.03 -6.14 -7.95
C PRO A 152 -6.24 -7.09 -7.97
N GLY A 153 -6.04 -8.39 -8.24
CA GLY A 153 -7.10 -9.38 -8.45
C GLY A 153 -7.96 -9.75 -7.24
N GLY A 154 -7.89 -9.00 -6.14
CA GLY A 154 -8.65 -9.25 -4.91
C GLY A 154 -9.07 -7.98 -4.18
N PHE A 155 -9.01 -6.81 -4.82
CA PHE A 155 -9.44 -5.56 -4.20
C PHE A 155 -10.95 -5.57 -3.94
N ASP A 156 -11.32 -5.41 -2.67
CA ASP A 156 -12.72 -5.32 -2.24
C ASP A 156 -12.94 -4.07 -1.39
N THR A 157 -13.79 -3.16 -1.84
CA THR A 157 -14.14 -1.91 -1.16
C THR A 157 -14.88 -2.12 0.18
N ARG A 158 -15.41 -3.33 0.45
CA ARG A 158 -16.03 -3.75 1.73
C ARG A 158 -15.16 -4.67 2.57
N GLY A 159 -14.09 -5.21 2.00
CA GLY A 159 -13.22 -6.19 2.63
C GLY A 159 -12.35 -5.61 3.76
N ASP A 160 -11.48 -6.45 4.30
CA ASP A 160 -10.53 -6.08 5.36
C ASP A 160 -9.53 -4.99 4.91
N ASP A 161 -8.96 -4.27 5.88
CA ASP A 161 -7.95 -3.26 5.59
C ASP A 161 -6.71 -3.89 4.95
N GLU A 162 -6.38 -3.45 3.74
CA GLU A 162 -5.31 -4.05 2.94
C GLU A 162 -4.59 -3.02 2.08
N ILE A 163 -3.40 -3.37 1.63
CA ILE A 163 -2.68 -2.60 0.61
C ILE A 163 -2.71 -3.37 -0.69
N VAL A 164 -3.09 -2.70 -1.78
CA VAL A 164 -3.16 -3.28 -3.11
C VAL A 164 -2.22 -2.55 -4.06
N ASP A 165 -1.57 -3.31 -4.94
CA ASP A 165 -0.84 -2.77 -6.08
C ASP A 165 -1.83 -2.28 -7.14
N PHE A 166 -1.92 -0.96 -7.26
CA PHE A 166 -2.82 -0.29 -8.18
C PHE A 166 -2.06 0.42 -9.32
N ARG A 167 -0.75 0.13 -9.45
CA ARG A 167 0.07 0.65 -10.54
C ARG A 167 -0.28 -0.04 -11.86
N VAL A 168 -0.12 0.71 -12.94
CA VAL A 168 -0.24 0.14 -14.30
C VAL A 168 0.96 -0.77 -14.60
N ASN A 169 2.16 -0.35 -14.19
CA ASN A 169 3.38 -1.15 -14.30
C ASN A 169 4.25 -1.00 -13.05
N ASN A 170 5.13 -1.97 -12.82
CA ASN A 170 6.17 -1.84 -11.81
C ASN A 170 7.40 -1.14 -12.41
N TYR A 171 7.59 0.14 -12.10
CA TYR A 171 8.73 0.94 -12.59
C TYR A 171 9.97 0.89 -11.68
N GLY A 172 9.91 0.12 -10.59
CA GLY A 172 10.99 0.01 -9.60
C GLY A 172 10.94 1.09 -8.51
N PRO A 173 12.03 1.25 -7.75
CA PRO A 173 12.09 2.19 -6.63
C PRO A 173 12.32 3.65 -7.07
N GLY A 174 12.08 4.58 -6.15
CA GLY A 174 12.39 6.02 -6.27
C GLY A 174 11.25 6.88 -6.78
N ARG A 175 10.11 6.29 -7.15
CA ARG A 175 8.94 7.00 -7.72
C ARG A 175 7.61 6.43 -7.21
N ARG A 176 7.67 5.57 -6.21
CA ARG A 176 6.49 4.89 -5.68
C ARG A 176 5.69 5.88 -4.83
N ILE A 177 4.38 5.75 -4.91
CA ILE A 177 3.42 6.53 -4.13
C ILE A 177 2.60 5.56 -3.30
N PHE A 178 2.36 5.91 -2.05
CA PHE A 178 1.40 5.23 -1.21
C PHE A 178 0.26 6.19 -0.90
N ALA A 179 -0.95 5.87 -1.37
CA ALA A 179 -2.16 6.59 -1.03
C ALA A 179 -2.97 5.78 -0.01
N GLU A 180 -3.35 6.39 1.09
CA GLU A 180 -4.36 5.84 1.99
C GLU A 180 -5.70 6.48 1.70
N ILE A 181 -6.70 5.63 1.50
CA ILE A 181 -8.09 6.02 1.25
C ILE A 181 -9.02 5.31 2.22
N VAL A 182 -10.22 5.84 2.38
CA VAL A 182 -11.29 5.19 3.13
C VAL A 182 -12.58 5.18 2.31
N PHE A 183 -13.23 4.02 2.30
CA PHE A 183 -14.60 3.87 1.83
C PHE A 183 -15.55 3.99 3.00
N ASN A 184 -16.43 4.99 2.96
CA ASN A 184 -17.47 5.18 3.96
C ASN A 184 -18.82 4.74 3.38
N TRP A 185 -19.32 3.61 3.86
CA TRP A 185 -20.54 2.97 3.38
C TRP A 185 -21.83 3.54 3.98
N GLY A 186 -21.72 4.57 4.83
CA GLY A 186 -22.88 5.19 5.48
C GLY A 186 -23.43 4.33 6.63
N GLN A 187 -24.71 4.57 6.95
CA GLN A 187 -25.53 3.75 7.87
C GLN A 187 -26.56 2.96 7.07
#